data_AF-A0A7I8VY16-F1
#
_entry.id   AF-A0A7I8VY16-F1
#
_cell.length_a   1.000
_cell.length_b   1.000
_cell.length_c   1.000
_cell.angle_alpha   90.00
_cell.angle_beta   90.00
_cell.angle_gamma   90.00
#
_symmetry.space_group_name_H-M   'P 1'
#
loop_
_entity.id
_entity.type
_entity.pdbx_description
1 polymer ?
#
loop_
_entity_poly.entity_id
_entity_poly.type
_entity_poly.pdbx_seq_one_letter_code
_entity_poly.pdbx_strand_id
1 'polypeptide(L)'
;MATMFYHVFTNPEFRAAAQFEHEIKEHAICKSDVRLDGKVALVTGGTSGIGKECVREFVRRGAKVILPCRYRPKGKAAKEEIENDTGKFGQVILMDLDLSSMKSVRKFADQFNKQESRLDILINNGGIMKALNTHTSEGFETIIATNYLGHFLLTHLLMDLLKKSAPSRIINVSSSAHFSGTDMMFKDFHIKSGCFGPSNFYLYCRSKAANVMHARQLQELYGSTIFLSLIKLHDHCCSFKQLFP
;
A
#
# COMPACT_ATOMS: atom_id res chain seq x y z
N MET A 1 22.31 -7.11 19.72
CA MET A 1 21.97 -6.38 18.48
C MET A 1 22.16 -7.24 17.21
N ALA A 2 22.00 -8.57 17.28
CA ALA A 2 22.13 -9.45 16.10
C ALA A 2 21.30 -10.75 16.19
N THR A 3 20.25 -10.80 17.02
CA THR A 3 19.53 -12.05 17.35
C THR A 3 18.07 -12.09 16.87
N MET A 4 17.66 -11.16 16.01
CA MET A 4 16.28 -11.05 15.53
C MET A 4 16.14 -11.31 14.02
N PHE A 5 17.08 -12.07 13.44
CA PHE A 5 17.03 -12.48 12.02
C PHE A 5 16.74 -13.98 11.82
N TYR A 6 16.83 -14.80 12.87
CA TYR A 6 16.84 -16.27 12.71
C TYR A 6 15.48 -16.96 12.94
N HIS A 7 14.55 -16.35 13.69
CA HIS A 7 13.35 -17.08 14.13
C HIS A 7 12.20 -17.14 13.12
N VAL A 8 12.23 -16.34 12.05
CA VAL A 8 11.11 -16.27 11.09
C VAL A 8 11.29 -17.24 9.90
N PHE A 9 12.48 -17.81 9.70
CA PHE A 9 12.80 -18.58 8.48
C PHE A 9 12.75 -20.11 8.60
N THR A 10 12.60 -20.70 9.78
CA THR A 10 12.79 -22.17 9.96
C THR A 10 11.64 -22.97 10.54
N ASN A 11 10.46 -22.38 10.81
CA ASN A 11 9.39 -23.13 11.49
C ASN A 11 8.16 -23.39 10.59
N PRO A 12 7.98 -24.63 10.08
CA PRO A 12 6.93 -24.97 9.13
C PRO A 12 5.50 -25.10 9.73
N GLU A 13 5.31 -24.90 11.04
CA GLU A 13 3.99 -25.09 11.68
C GLU A 13 3.23 -23.79 12.08
N PHE A 14 3.72 -22.60 11.72
CA PHE A 14 3.13 -21.35 12.25
C PHE A 14 2.12 -20.69 11.29
N ARG A 15 0.86 -20.63 11.74
CA ARG A 15 -0.24 -19.85 11.15
C ARG A 15 0.01 -18.33 11.25
N ALA A 16 0.97 -17.82 10.47
CA ALA A 16 1.56 -16.48 10.61
C ALA A 16 0.63 -15.28 10.35
N ALA A 17 -0.47 -15.45 9.61
CA ALA A 17 -1.35 -14.33 9.26
C ALA A 17 -2.20 -13.84 10.45
N ALA A 18 -2.76 -14.76 11.23
CA ALA A 18 -3.67 -14.42 12.33
C ALA A 18 -2.93 -13.78 13.52
N GLN A 19 -1.74 -14.29 13.84
CA GLN A 19 -0.91 -13.75 14.92
C GLN A 19 -0.36 -12.36 14.56
N PHE A 20 0.06 -12.16 13.30
CA PHE A 20 0.45 -10.84 12.81
C PHE A 20 -0.72 -9.83 12.81
N GLU A 21 -1.93 -10.25 12.43
CA GLU A 21 -3.13 -9.38 12.54
C GLU A 21 -3.48 -9.04 14.00
N HIS A 22 -3.32 -9.99 14.93
CA HIS A 22 -3.50 -9.76 16.37
C HIS A 22 -2.49 -8.75 16.91
N GLU A 23 -1.20 -8.91 16.60
CA GLU A 23 -0.13 -8.01 17.03
C GLU A 23 -0.33 -6.57 16.51
N ILE A 24 -0.78 -6.41 15.25
CA ILE A 24 -1.13 -5.08 14.72
C ILE A 24 -2.29 -4.48 15.51
N LYS A 25 -3.36 -5.23 15.78
CA LYS A 25 -4.51 -4.72 16.56
C LYS A 25 -4.10 -4.25 17.95
N GLU A 26 -3.19 -4.95 18.62
CA GLU A 26 -2.75 -4.58 19.97
C GLU A 26 -1.75 -3.40 20.00
N HIS A 27 -0.84 -3.31 19.02
CA HIS A 27 0.28 -2.36 19.08
C HIS A 27 0.13 -1.13 18.16
N ALA A 28 -0.79 -1.18 17.21
CA ALA A 28 -0.93 -0.15 16.19
C ALA A 28 -2.17 0.74 16.47
N ILE A 29 -2.16 1.37 17.64
CA ILE A 29 -3.24 2.28 18.06
C ILE A 29 -2.99 3.68 17.47
N CYS A 30 -3.91 4.17 16.64
CA CYS A 30 -3.86 5.56 16.21
C CYS A 30 -4.33 6.48 17.35
N LYS A 31 -3.42 7.35 17.83
CA LYS A 31 -3.68 8.27 18.95
C LYS A 31 -4.26 9.63 18.53
N SER A 32 -4.36 9.90 17.24
CA SER A 32 -4.97 11.14 16.76
C SER A 32 -6.48 11.12 17.03
N ASP A 33 -7.11 12.25 17.27
CA ASP A 33 -8.56 12.44 17.38
C ASP A 33 -9.15 13.19 16.17
N VAL A 34 -8.31 13.56 15.21
CA VAL A 34 -8.69 14.26 13.99
C VAL A 34 -9.73 13.48 13.19
N ARG A 35 -10.85 14.15 12.91
CA ARG A 35 -11.93 13.68 12.04
C ARG A 35 -11.56 13.76 10.57
N LEU A 36 -12.12 12.86 9.77
CA LEU A 36 -11.95 12.77 8.32
C LEU A 36 -13.30 12.90 7.58
N ASP A 37 -14.29 13.53 8.22
CA ASP A 37 -15.60 13.75 7.61
C ASP A 37 -15.46 14.53 6.29
N GLY A 38 -16.12 14.03 5.24
CA GLY A 38 -16.06 14.62 3.90
C GLY A 38 -14.75 14.38 3.13
N LYS A 39 -13.80 13.62 3.70
CA LYS A 39 -12.54 13.24 3.05
C LYS A 39 -12.69 11.93 2.28
N VAL A 40 -12.01 11.84 1.14
CA VAL A 40 -11.92 10.62 0.34
C VAL A 40 -10.51 10.06 0.43
N ALA A 41 -10.40 8.80 0.88
CA ALA A 41 -9.16 8.06 0.96
C ALA A 41 -9.14 6.87 0.01
N LEU A 42 -7.99 6.57 -0.57
CA LEU A 42 -7.73 5.38 -1.39
C LEU A 42 -6.62 4.57 -0.73
N VAL A 43 -6.93 3.33 -0.33
CA VAL A 43 -5.96 2.46 0.36
C VAL A 43 -5.76 1.16 -0.41
N THR A 44 -4.64 1.05 -1.14
CA THR A 44 -4.31 -0.20 -1.84
C THR A 44 -3.91 -1.29 -0.84
N GLY A 45 -4.27 -2.55 -1.14
CA GLY A 45 -4.02 -3.67 -0.21
C GLY A 45 -4.78 -3.56 1.12
N GLY A 46 -5.90 -2.83 1.15
CA GLY A 46 -6.68 -2.60 2.37
C GLY A 46 -7.53 -3.79 2.86
N THR A 47 -7.39 -4.98 2.28
CA THR A 47 -8.20 -6.15 2.64
C THR A 47 -7.61 -7.02 3.75
N SER A 48 -6.38 -6.75 4.19
CA SER A 48 -5.70 -7.51 5.24
C SER A 48 -4.55 -6.71 5.87
N GLY A 49 -4.08 -7.15 7.04
CA GLY A 49 -2.94 -6.54 7.73
C GLY A 49 -3.07 -5.03 7.92
N ILE A 50 -1.95 -4.32 7.77
CA ILE A 50 -1.84 -2.86 8.03
C ILE A 50 -2.82 -2.05 7.18
N GLY A 51 -3.00 -2.41 5.90
CA GLY A 51 -3.95 -1.73 5.03
C GLY A 51 -5.39 -1.81 5.56
N LYS A 52 -5.80 -2.97 6.11
CA LYS A 52 -7.14 -3.16 6.69
C LYS A 52 -7.33 -2.27 7.91
N GLU A 53 -6.33 -2.18 8.79
CA GLU A 53 -6.38 -1.30 9.95
C GLU A 53 -6.40 0.19 9.57
N CYS A 54 -5.66 0.60 8.53
CA CYS A 54 -5.77 1.96 7.98
C CYS A 54 -7.21 2.26 7.53
N VAL A 55 -7.83 1.35 6.77
CA VAL A 55 -9.21 1.51 6.30
C VAL A 55 -10.17 1.61 7.48
N ARG A 56 -10.06 0.69 8.46
CA ARG A 56 -10.87 0.71 9.67
C ARG A 56 -10.77 2.05 10.39
N GLU A 57 -9.57 2.54 10.65
CA GLU A 57 -9.40 3.78 11.39
C GLU A 57 -9.87 5.01 10.60
N PHE A 58 -9.69 5.02 9.29
CA PHE A 58 -10.21 6.10 8.44
C PHE A 58 -11.74 6.13 8.42
N VAL A 59 -12.39 4.97 8.32
CA VAL A 59 -13.86 4.85 8.36
C VAL A 59 -14.39 5.25 9.73
N ARG A 60 -13.76 4.81 10.83
CA ARG A 60 -14.12 5.21 12.20
C ARG A 60 -14.09 6.74 12.39
N ARG A 61 -13.22 7.43 11.65
CA ARG A 61 -13.08 8.90 11.63
C ARG A 61 -13.98 9.62 10.62
N GLY A 62 -14.82 8.90 9.89
CA GLY A 62 -15.80 9.50 8.98
C GLY A 62 -15.38 9.64 7.53
N ALA A 63 -14.24 9.07 7.14
CA ALA A 63 -13.82 9.10 5.74
C ALA A 63 -14.69 8.19 4.86
N LYS A 64 -14.82 8.58 3.59
CA LYS A 64 -15.15 7.65 2.51
C LYS A 64 -13.86 6.98 2.04
N VAL A 65 -13.76 5.67 2.20
CA VAL A 65 -12.57 4.90 1.83
C VAL A 65 -12.87 4.03 0.62
N ILE A 66 -12.16 4.28 -0.47
CA ILE A 66 -12.10 3.39 -1.62
C ILE A 66 -11.11 2.28 -1.29
N LEU A 67 -11.62 1.04 -1.29
CA LEU A 67 -10.91 -0.19 -1.00
C LEU A 67 -10.77 -0.99 -2.31
N PRO A 68 -9.64 -0.86 -3.02
CA PRO A 68 -9.40 -1.64 -4.22
C PRO A 68 -9.13 -3.09 -3.87
N CYS A 69 -9.75 -4.00 -4.61
CA CYS A 69 -9.62 -5.42 -4.37
C CYS A 69 -9.58 -6.20 -5.68
N ARG A 70 -8.61 -7.12 -5.82
CA ARG A 70 -8.56 -8.06 -6.94
C ARG A 70 -9.57 -9.20 -6.80
N TYR A 71 -9.75 -9.71 -5.57
CA TYR A 71 -10.60 -10.87 -5.29
C TYR A 71 -11.84 -10.44 -4.51
N ARG A 72 -12.94 -10.19 -5.23
CA ARG A 72 -14.18 -9.62 -4.70
C ARG A 72 -14.69 -10.26 -3.40
N PRO A 73 -14.71 -11.61 -3.22
CA PRO A 73 -15.15 -12.20 -1.95
C PRO A 73 -14.32 -11.76 -0.74
N LYS A 74 -12.98 -11.71 -0.86
CA LYS A 74 -12.11 -11.20 0.21
C LYS A 74 -12.34 -9.72 0.48
N GLY A 75 -12.58 -8.93 -0.57
CA GLY A 75 -12.95 -7.51 -0.41
C GLY A 75 -14.26 -7.33 0.34
N LYS A 76 -15.29 -8.13 0.02
CA LYS A 76 -16.58 -8.09 0.72
C LYS A 76 -16.45 -8.46 2.20
N ALA A 77 -15.73 -9.54 2.50
CA ALA A 77 -15.50 -9.95 3.90
C ALA A 77 -14.76 -8.86 4.70
N ALA A 78 -13.71 -8.25 4.15
CA ALA A 78 -12.99 -7.17 4.82
C ALA A 78 -13.88 -5.93 5.03
N LYS A 79 -14.68 -5.58 4.02
CA LYS A 79 -15.65 -4.47 4.11
C LYS A 79 -16.65 -4.72 5.25
N GLU A 80 -17.24 -5.91 5.32
CA GLU A 80 -18.22 -6.28 6.34
C GLU A 80 -17.60 -6.28 7.75
N GLU A 81 -16.40 -6.84 7.91
CA GLU A 81 -15.64 -6.78 9.18
C GLU A 81 -15.44 -5.33 9.64
N ILE A 82 -14.98 -4.45 8.73
CA ILE A 82 -14.74 -3.04 9.03
C ILE A 82 -16.04 -2.32 9.38
N GLU A 83 -17.11 -2.49 8.59
CA GLU A 83 -18.40 -1.81 8.82
C GLU A 83 -19.05 -2.26 10.14
N ASN A 84 -18.86 -3.52 10.55
CA ASN A 84 -19.31 -4.03 11.85
C ASN A 84 -18.50 -3.42 13.00
N ASP A 85 -17.18 -3.33 12.86
CA ASP A 85 -16.28 -2.78 13.90
C ASP A 85 -16.47 -1.27 14.09
N THR A 86 -16.74 -0.53 13.00
CA THR A 86 -16.81 0.93 13.04
C THR A 86 -18.22 1.47 13.09
N GLY A 87 -19.26 0.69 12.79
CA GLY A 87 -20.59 1.21 12.54
C GLY A 87 -20.61 2.16 11.34
N LYS A 88 -21.57 3.10 11.32
CA LYS A 88 -21.85 3.98 10.16
C LYS A 88 -21.14 5.34 10.19
N PHE A 89 -19.97 5.45 10.82
CA PHE A 89 -19.25 6.74 10.85
C PHE A 89 -18.76 7.16 9.47
N GLY A 90 -18.23 6.23 8.68
CA GLY A 90 -17.72 6.45 7.32
C GLY A 90 -18.28 5.44 6.32
N GLN A 91 -17.62 5.29 5.17
CA GLN A 91 -18.06 4.38 4.10
C GLN A 91 -16.90 3.60 3.51
N VAL A 92 -17.12 2.31 3.21
CA VAL A 92 -16.17 1.49 2.45
C VAL A 92 -16.75 1.18 1.06
N ILE A 93 -16.05 1.59 0.00
CA ILE A 93 -16.46 1.35 -1.39
C ILE A 93 -15.47 0.40 -2.06
N LEU A 94 -15.97 -0.71 -2.59
CA LEU A 94 -15.13 -1.71 -3.26
C LEU A 94 -15.01 -1.42 -4.75
N MET A 95 -13.78 -1.32 -5.23
CA MET A 95 -13.45 -1.15 -6.65
C MET A 95 -12.45 -2.22 -7.10
N ASP A 96 -12.48 -2.60 -8.38
CA ASP A 96 -11.59 -3.64 -8.91
C ASP A 96 -10.23 -3.05 -9.28
N LEU A 97 -9.15 -3.61 -8.72
CA LEU A 97 -7.77 -3.25 -9.05
C LEU A 97 -6.84 -4.44 -8.91
N ASP A 98 -6.07 -4.69 -9.96
CA ASP A 98 -4.88 -5.52 -9.93
C ASP A 98 -3.64 -4.64 -10.22
N LEU A 99 -2.84 -4.40 -9.19
CA LEU A 99 -1.60 -3.60 -9.30
C LEU A 99 -0.54 -4.25 -10.20
N SER A 100 -0.63 -5.56 -10.45
CA SER A 100 0.28 -6.26 -11.36
C SER A 100 -0.06 -6.07 -12.84
N SER A 101 -1.18 -5.40 -13.15
CA SER A 101 -1.60 -5.12 -14.54
C SER A 101 -1.75 -3.61 -14.76
N MET A 102 -0.92 -3.03 -15.61
CA MET A 102 -0.99 -1.60 -15.94
C MET A 102 -2.31 -1.26 -16.65
N LYS A 103 -2.86 -2.19 -17.44
CA LYS A 103 -4.22 -2.09 -17.98
C LYS A 103 -5.28 -2.00 -16.88
N SER A 104 -5.19 -2.83 -15.83
CA SER A 104 -6.11 -2.75 -14.69
C SER A 104 -5.97 -1.42 -13.95
N VAL A 105 -4.74 -0.97 -13.69
CA VAL A 105 -4.46 0.32 -13.04
C VAL A 105 -5.07 1.50 -13.81
N ARG A 106 -4.91 1.54 -15.14
CA ARG A 106 -5.51 2.59 -15.98
C ARG A 106 -7.04 2.57 -15.93
N LYS A 107 -7.65 1.38 -16.04
CA LYS A 107 -9.11 1.24 -15.94
C LYS A 107 -9.63 1.69 -14.58
N PHE A 108 -8.95 1.32 -13.50
CA PHE A 108 -9.30 1.75 -12.15
C PHE A 108 -9.23 3.27 -12.03
N ALA A 109 -8.13 3.90 -12.47
CA ALA A 109 -7.95 5.34 -12.37
C ALA A 109 -8.99 6.12 -13.19
N ASP A 110 -9.32 5.65 -14.40
CA ASP A 110 -10.40 6.22 -15.21
C ASP A 110 -11.76 6.14 -14.50
N GLN A 111 -12.10 4.99 -13.92
CA GLN A 111 -13.32 4.84 -13.14
C GLN A 111 -13.33 5.73 -11.89
N PHE A 112 -12.20 5.81 -11.17
CA PHE A 112 -12.05 6.64 -9.98
C PHE A 112 -12.26 8.13 -10.33
N ASN A 113 -11.56 8.63 -11.34
CA ASN A 113 -11.68 10.04 -11.76
C ASN A 113 -13.08 10.41 -12.28
N LYS A 114 -13.86 9.44 -12.76
CA LYS A 114 -15.26 9.64 -13.17
C LYS A 114 -16.23 9.65 -11.98
N GLN A 115 -15.95 8.87 -10.93
CA GLN A 115 -16.87 8.67 -9.81
C GLN A 115 -16.58 9.60 -8.63
N GLU A 116 -15.32 9.99 -8.43
CA GLU A 116 -14.88 10.77 -7.29
C GLU A 116 -14.48 12.19 -7.71
N SER A 117 -14.96 13.18 -6.97
CA SER A 117 -14.66 14.60 -7.21
C SER A 117 -13.42 15.10 -6.44
N ARG A 118 -12.91 14.29 -5.50
CA ARG A 118 -11.75 14.57 -4.66
C ARG A 118 -10.99 13.30 -4.26
N LEU A 119 -9.71 13.45 -3.95
CA LEU A 119 -8.86 12.43 -3.32
C LEU A 119 -7.92 13.12 -2.34
N ASP A 120 -8.18 12.96 -1.05
CA ASP A 120 -7.43 13.61 0.02
C ASP A 120 -6.24 12.79 0.50
N ILE A 121 -6.37 11.47 0.50
CA ILE A 121 -5.36 10.56 1.05
C ILE A 121 -5.17 9.37 0.11
N LEU A 122 -3.98 9.22 -0.45
CA LEU A 122 -3.57 8.03 -1.19
C LEU A 122 -2.57 7.23 -0.36
N ILE A 123 -2.92 6.00 0.01
CA ILE A 123 -2.00 5.04 0.63
C ILE A 123 -1.63 3.95 -0.38
N ASN A 124 -0.41 4.03 -0.88
CA ASN A 124 0.25 2.99 -1.68
C ASN A 124 0.81 1.91 -0.75
N ASN A 125 -0.07 1.04 -0.24
CA ASN A 125 0.26 -0.02 0.72
C ASN A 125 0.35 -1.41 0.10
N GLY A 126 -0.46 -1.71 -0.93
CA GLY A 126 -0.60 -3.04 -1.52
C GLY A 126 0.72 -3.62 -2.04
N GLY A 127 1.13 -4.78 -1.55
CA GLY A 127 2.35 -5.40 -2.04
C GLY A 127 2.46 -6.88 -1.68
N ILE A 128 3.39 -7.54 -2.38
CA ILE A 128 3.73 -8.95 -2.21
C ILE A 128 5.23 -9.09 -1.95
N MET A 129 5.62 -10.08 -1.16
CA MET A 129 7.02 -10.43 -0.92
C MET A 129 7.46 -11.69 -1.67
N LYS A 130 6.50 -12.51 -2.08
CA LYS A 130 6.70 -13.73 -2.87
C LYS A 130 5.65 -13.77 -3.99
N ALA A 131 6.05 -14.26 -5.16
CA ALA A 131 5.19 -14.43 -6.31
C ALA A 131 5.32 -15.86 -6.85
N LEU A 132 4.18 -16.47 -7.21
CA LEU A 132 4.15 -17.78 -7.88
C LEU A 132 4.58 -17.66 -9.35
N ASN A 133 4.22 -16.55 -10.00
CA ASN A 133 4.65 -16.19 -11.35
C ASN A 133 5.77 -15.16 -11.27
N THR A 134 6.85 -15.35 -12.02
CA THR A 134 7.95 -14.38 -12.05
C THR A 134 7.62 -13.14 -12.88
N HIS A 135 6.66 -13.22 -13.83
CA HIS A 135 6.32 -12.12 -14.72
C HIS A 135 4.81 -11.91 -14.87
N THR A 136 4.43 -10.66 -15.10
CA THR A 136 3.08 -10.21 -15.49
C THR A 136 2.83 -10.48 -16.97
N SER A 137 1.58 -10.39 -17.42
CA SER A 137 1.24 -10.54 -18.85
C SER A 137 1.87 -9.45 -19.74
N GLU A 138 2.31 -8.35 -19.14
CA GLU A 138 2.99 -7.23 -19.82
C GLU A 138 4.52 -7.37 -19.77
N GLY A 139 5.04 -8.49 -19.24
CA GLY A 139 6.46 -8.82 -19.23
C GLY A 139 7.28 -8.15 -18.11
N PHE A 140 6.65 -7.46 -17.16
CA PHE A 140 7.32 -6.95 -15.97
C PHE A 140 7.46 -8.04 -14.92
N GLU A 141 8.53 -8.00 -14.12
CA GLU A 141 8.65 -8.86 -12.94
C GLU A 141 7.52 -8.56 -11.94
N THR A 142 6.86 -9.60 -11.42
CA THR A 142 5.59 -9.48 -10.67
C THR A 142 5.71 -8.67 -9.37
N ILE A 143 6.79 -8.83 -8.60
CA ILE A 143 7.00 -8.09 -7.34
C ILE A 143 7.23 -6.61 -7.65
N ILE A 144 8.10 -6.29 -8.60
CA ILE A 144 8.36 -4.92 -9.05
C ILE A 144 7.10 -4.28 -9.62
N ALA A 145 6.36 -5.00 -10.47
CA ALA A 145 5.12 -4.53 -11.06
C ALA A 145 4.08 -4.18 -9.99
N THR A 146 3.84 -5.09 -9.06
CA THR A 146 2.82 -4.94 -8.01
C THR A 146 3.19 -3.87 -7.00
N ASN A 147 4.41 -3.94 -6.46
CA ASN A 147 4.81 -3.12 -5.31
C ASN A 147 5.19 -1.70 -5.70
N TYR A 148 5.68 -1.51 -6.92
CA TYR A 148 6.21 -0.24 -7.39
C TYR A 148 5.51 0.28 -8.65
N LEU A 149 5.64 -0.38 -9.81
CA LEU A 149 5.17 0.19 -11.09
C LEU A 149 3.66 0.48 -11.10
N GLY A 150 2.85 -0.42 -10.55
CA GLY A 150 1.41 -0.24 -10.44
C GLY A 150 1.05 0.96 -9.58
N HIS A 151 1.71 1.14 -8.43
CA HIS A 151 1.52 2.32 -7.57
C HIS A 151 2.06 3.60 -8.20
N PHE A 152 3.20 3.54 -8.87
CA PHE A 152 3.78 4.66 -9.59
C PHE A 152 2.78 5.16 -10.63
N LEU A 153 2.30 4.27 -11.50
CA LEU A 153 1.31 4.60 -12.52
C LEU A 153 0.01 5.12 -11.90
N LEU A 154 -0.52 4.44 -10.88
CA LEU A 154 -1.75 4.84 -10.19
C LEU A 154 -1.64 6.26 -9.63
N THR A 155 -0.53 6.56 -8.93
CA THR A 155 -0.29 7.87 -8.31
C THR A 155 -0.28 8.98 -9.36
N HIS A 156 0.38 8.75 -10.50
CA HIS A 156 0.47 9.75 -11.56
C HIS A 156 -0.87 9.94 -12.28
N LEU A 157 -1.66 8.89 -12.49
CA LEU A 157 -2.99 8.99 -13.10
C LEU A 157 -4.02 9.69 -12.21
N LEU A 158 -3.80 9.72 -10.90
CA LEU A 158 -4.66 10.41 -9.92
C LEU A 158 -4.08 11.76 -9.46
N MET A 159 -2.96 12.18 -10.02
CA MET A 159 -2.19 13.33 -9.55
C MET A 159 -2.97 14.64 -9.64
N ASP A 160 -3.70 14.87 -10.72
CA ASP A 160 -4.48 16.11 -10.90
C ASP A 160 -5.61 16.22 -9.86
N LEU A 161 -6.24 15.09 -9.53
CA LEU A 161 -7.27 15.04 -8.51
C LEU A 161 -6.69 15.28 -7.11
N LEU A 162 -5.52 14.70 -6.83
CA LEU A 162 -4.76 14.96 -5.59
C LEU A 162 -4.42 16.45 -5.44
N LYS A 163 -3.93 17.09 -6.51
CA LYS A 163 -3.63 18.54 -6.51
C LYS A 163 -4.89 19.39 -6.30
N LYS A 164 -5.99 19.06 -6.99
CA LYS A 164 -7.28 19.74 -6.83
C LYS A 164 -7.85 19.62 -5.42
N SER A 165 -7.51 18.53 -4.73
CA SER A 165 -8.00 18.22 -3.37
C SER A 165 -7.10 18.77 -2.26
N ALA A 166 -6.13 19.63 -2.58
CA ALA A 166 -5.19 20.17 -1.61
C ALA A 166 -5.89 20.84 -0.41
N PRO A 167 -5.39 20.67 0.83
CA PRO A 167 -4.25 19.84 1.18
C PRO A 167 -4.59 18.34 1.06
N SER A 168 -3.74 17.61 0.34
CA SER A 168 -3.84 16.16 0.15
C SER A 168 -2.52 15.47 0.51
N ARG A 169 -2.55 14.14 0.67
CA ARG A 169 -1.40 13.36 1.14
C ARG A 169 -1.20 12.09 0.32
N ILE A 170 0.05 11.82 -0.06
CA ILE A 170 0.46 10.55 -0.65
C ILE A 170 1.38 9.83 0.34
N ILE A 171 1.04 8.59 0.68
CA ILE A 171 1.82 7.74 1.57
C ILE A 171 2.28 6.50 0.82
N ASN A 172 3.59 6.36 0.66
CA ASN A 172 4.19 5.13 0.13
C ASN A 172 4.62 4.25 1.31
N VAL A 173 4.11 3.02 1.37
CA VAL A 173 4.54 2.06 2.39
C VAL A 173 5.78 1.32 1.93
N SER A 174 6.86 1.48 2.69
CA SER A 174 8.13 0.78 2.47
C SER A 174 8.38 -0.24 3.59
N SER A 175 9.61 -0.71 3.74
CA SER A 175 10.05 -1.70 4.73
C SER A 175 11.52 -1.48 5.04
N SER A 176 12.01 -1.87 6.22
CA SER A 176 13.45 -1.93 6.51
C SER A 176 14.28 -2.66 5.44
N ALA A 177 13.66 -3.62 4.72
CA ALA A 177 14.25 -4.33 3.59
C ALA A 177 14.77 -3.40 2.47
N HIS A 178 14.29 -2.15 2.37
CA HIS A 178 14.76 -1.19 1.37
C HIS A 178 16.26 -0.90 1.46
N PHE A 179 16.89 -1.01 2.65
CA PHE A 179 18.34 -0.82 2.80
C PHE A 179 19.16 -1.86 2.03
N SER A 180 18.60 -3.05 1.82
CA SER A 180 19.22 -4.12 1.05
C SER A 180 18.87 -4.05 -0.45
N GLY A 181 18.05 -3.08 -0.86
CA GLY A 181 17.70 -2.82 -2.25
C GLY A 181 18.78 -1.98 -2.93
N THR A 182 19.91 -2.59 -3.25
CA THR A 182 20.97 -1.96 -4.05
C THR A 182 20.68 -2.13 -5.55
N ASP A 183 21.33 -1.32 -6.40
CA ASP A 183 21.19 -1.36 -7.87
C ASP A 183 19.74 -1.23 -8.40
N MET A 184 19.29 0.01 -8.45
CA MET A 184 18.02 0.36 -9.08
C MET A 184 18.20 0.31 -10.59
N MET A 185 17.96 -0.84 -11.21
CA MET A 185 17.99 -0.98 -12.68
C MET A 185 16.81 -0.23 -13.33
N PHE A 186 16.79 1.11 -13.25
CA PHE A 186 15.81 1.96 -13.92
C PHE A 186 15.84 1.84 -15.44
N LYS A 187 16.90 1.24 -15.98
CA LYS A 187 17.10 1.04 -17.43
C LYS A 187 16.34 -0.16 -17.98
N ASP A 188 15.97 -1.14 -17.16
CA ASP A 188 15.21 -2.31 -17.61
C ASP A 188 14.38 -2.91 -16.48
N PHE A 189 13.05 -2.78 -16.59
CA PHE A 189 12.09 -3.41 -15.67
C PHE A 189 11.65 -4.80 -16.15
N HIS A 190 12.06 -5.25 -17.33
CA HIS A 190 11.85 -6.59 -17.88
C HIS A 190 12.97 -7.53 -17.40
N ILE A 191 13.07 -7.67 -16.08
CA ILE A 191 14.06 -8.50 -15.40
C ILE A 191 13.86 -9.96 -15.82
N LYS A 192 14.78 -10.54 -16.59
CA LYS A 192 14.71 -11.94 -17.00
C LYS A 192 14.62 -12.89 -15.80
N SER A 193 13.85 -13.96 -15.95
CA SER A 193 13.78 -15.04 -14.95
C SER A 193 15.16 -15.59 -14.62
N GLY A 194 15.44 -15.86 -13.35
CA GLY A 194 16.68 -16.49 -12.89
C GLY A 194 17.86 -15.54 -12.62
N CYS A 195 17.72 -14.23 -12.86
CA CYS A 195 18.81 -13.26 -12.66
C CYS A 195 19.29 -13.09 -11.20
N PHE A 196 18.50 -13.51 -10.19
CA PHE A 196 18.79 -13.23 -8.77
C PHE A 196 18.82 -14.47 -7.86
N GLY A 197 19.00 -15.66 -8.44
CA GLY A 197 19.05 -16.91 -7.69
C GLY A 197 17.70 -17.33 -7.08
N PRO A 198 17.67 -18.31 -6.16
CA PRO A 198 16.43 -18.92 -5.66
C PRO A 198 15.59 -18.01 -4.74
N SER A 199 16.15 -16.89 -4.26
CA SER A 199 15.46 -15.97 -3.35
C SER A 199 15.03 -14.68 -4.06
N ASN A 200 13.74 -14.61 -4.40
CA ASN A 200 13.09 -13.39 -4.93
C ASN A 200 13.02 -12.24 -3.90
N PHE A 201 13.58 -12.41 -2.69
CA PHE A 201 13.59 -11.38 -1.65
C PHE A 201 14.35 -10.12 -2.09
N TYR A 202 15.39 -10.25 -2.92
CA TYR A 202 16.12 -9.10 -3.44
C TYR A 202 15.23 -8.17 -4.29
N LEU A 203 14.31 -8.73 -5.09
CA LEU A 203 13.33 -7.96 -5.87
C LEU A 203 12.36 -7.20 -4.95
N TYR A 204 11.96 -7.83 -3.84
CA TYR A 204 11.17 -7.15 -2.81
C TYR A 204 11.93 -5.97 -2.20
N CYS A 205 13.18 -6.17 -1.77
CA CYS A 205 14.03 -5.10 -1.25
C CYS A 205 14.14 -3.93 -2.23
N ARG A 206 14.38 -4.22 -3.51
CA ARG A 206 14.43 -3.22 -4.59
C ARG A 206 13.11 -2.48 -4.77
N SER A 207 11.98 -3.20 -4.77
CA SER A 207 10.65 -2.56 -4.86
C SER A 207 10.41 -1.58 -3.70
N LYS A 208 10.89 -1.91 -2.50
CA LYS A 208 10.75 -1.07 -1.32
C LYS A 208 11.71 0.12 -1.33
N ALA A 209 12.91 -0.02 -1.91
CA ALA A 209 13.80 1.10 -2.22
C ALA A 209 13.18 2.05 -3.26
N ALA A 210 12.55 1.51 -4.31
CA ALA A 210 11.83 2.29 -5.31
C ALA A 210 10.73 3.18 -4.70
N ASN A 211 9.97 2.64 -3.75
CA ASN A 211 8.94 3.41 -3.03
C ASN A 211 9.52 4.60 -2.25
N VAL A 212 10.70 4.46 -1.64
CA VAL A 212 11.41 5.55 -0.94
C VAL A 212 11.84 6.63 -1.92
N MET A 213 12.48 6.24 -3.02
CA MET A 213 12.95 7.17 -4.04
C MET A 213 11.79 7.93 -4.68
N HIS A 214 10.70 7.23 -5.00
CA HIS A 214 9.50 7.86 -5.53
C HIS A 214 8.86 8.83 -4.53
N ALA A 215 8.80 8.50 -3.24
CA ALA A 215 8.31 9.43 -2.22
C ALA A 215 9.18 10.70 -2.13
N ARG A 216 10.52 10.55 -2.19
CA ARG A 216 11.44 11.70 -2.21
C ARG A 216 11.26 12.57 -3.45
N GLN A 217 11.16 11.96 -4.62
CA GLN A 217 10.96 12.68 -5.87
C GLN A 217 9.62 13.45 -5.89
N LEU A 218 8.54 12.83 -5.41
CA LEU A 218 7.25 13.52 -5.29
C LEU A 218 7.32 14.68 -4.30
N GLN A 219 8.10 14.57 -3.23
CA GLN A 219 8.28 15.66 -2.24
C GLN A 219 9.03 16.84 -2.85
N GLU A 220 10.06 16.58 -3.64
CA GLU A 220 10.80 17.63 -4.36
C GLU A 220 9.90 18.35 -5.37
N LEU A 221 9.02 17.62 -6.07
CA LEU A 221 8.16 18.20 -7.10
C LEU A 221 6.88 18.87 -6.57
N TYR A 222 6.30 18.33 -5.48
CA TYR A 222 4.94 18.69 -5.04
C TYR A 222 4.84 19.02 -3.55
N GLY A 223 5.95 19.09 -2.82
CA GLY A 223 5.98 19.25 -1.37
C GLY A 223 5.29 20.51 -0.81
N SER A 224 5.07 21.52 -1.65
CA SER A 224 4.30 22.72 -1.31
C SER A 224 2.78 22.52 -1.31
N THR A 225 2.28 21.44 -1.91
CA THR A 225 0.86 21.22 -2.22
C THR A 225 0.35 19.87 -1.73
N ILE A 226 1.21 18.86 -1.71
CA ILE A 226 0.91 17.49 -1.30
C ILE A 226 1.89 17.12 -0.19
N PHE A 227 1.36 16.74 0.98
CA PHE A 227 2.19 16.20 2.04
C PHE A 227 2.58 14.77 1.68
N LEU A 228 3.84 14.40 1.87
CA LEU A 228 4.28 13.02 1.67
C LEU A 228 4.78 12.39 2.95
N SER A 229 4.45 11.11 3.13
CA SER A 229 4.89 10.35 4.29
C SER A 229 5.36 8.97 3.85
N LEU A 230 6.53 8.57 4.34
CA LEU A 230 7.06 7.23 4.16
C LEU A 230 6.85 6.46 5.45
N ILE A 231 6.01 5.43 5.42
CA ILE A 231 5.88 4.53 6.56
C ILE A 231 6.90 3.41 6.37
N LYS A 232 7.89 3.38 7.28
CA LYS A 232 8.86 2.30 7.38
C LYS A 232 8.34 1.30 8.40
N LEU A 233 7.95 0.13 7.92
CA LEU A 233 7.57 -0.98 8.79
C LEU A 233 8.85 -1.62 9.36
N HIS A 234 9.01 -1.53 10.68
CA HIS A 234 9.88 -2.40 11.47
C HIS A 234 9.00 -3.50 12.07
N ASP A 235 9.55 -4.70 12.27
CA ASP A 235 8.79 -5.90 12.66
C ASP A 235 7.92 -5.77 13.92
N HIS A 236 7.99 -4.70 14.72
CA HIS A 236 7.16 -4.56 15.93
C HIS A 236 6.65 -3.13 16.24
N CYS A 237 6.62 -2.18 15.29
CA CYS A 237 6.06 -0.85 15.61
C CYS A 237 5.49 -0.10 14.38
N CYS A 238 4.18 -0.19 14.18
CA CYS A 238 3.45 0.68 13.26
C CYS A 238 3.00 1.95 14.00
N SER A 239 3.77 3.03 13.94
CA SER A 239 3.30 4.33 14.47
C SER A 239 2.40 5.03 13.45
N PHE A 240 1.08 4.94 13.64
CA PHE A 240 0.08 5.65 12.84
C PHE A 240 0.17 7.18 12.94
N LYS A 241 1.00 7.74 13.84
CA LYS A 241 1.18 9.19 13.98
C LYS A 241 1.61 9.88 12.68
N GLN A 242 2.29 9.18 11.77
CA GLN A 242 2.75 9.76 10.50
C GLN A 242 1.64 9.85 9.43
N LEU A 243 0.47 9.24 9.67
CA LEU A 243 -0.66 9.24 8.71
C LEU A 243 -1.59 10.43 8.86
N PHE A 244 -1.49 11.19 9.96
CA PHE A 244 -2.40 12.27 10.31
C PHE A 244 -1.58 13.56 10.57
N PRO A 245 -2.19 14.75 10.39
CA PRO A 245 -1.55 16.02 10.74
C PRO A 245 -1.20 16.10 12.24
#